data_AF-A0A8T6QHI2-F1
#
_entry.id   AF-A0A8T6QHI2-F1
#
_cell.length_a   1.000
_cell.length_b   1.000
_cell.length_c   1.000
_cell.angle_alpha   90.00
_cell.angle_beta   90.00
_cell.angle_gamma   90.00
#
_symmetry.space_group_name_H-M   'P 1'
#
loop_
_entity.id
_entity.type
_entity.pdbx_description
1 polymer ?
#
loop_
_entity_poly.entity_id
_entity_poly.type
_entity_poly.pdbx_seq_one_letter_code
_entity_poly.pdbx_strand_id
1 'polypeptide(L)'
;TANNWGTGGKGSISIYISHPFVGQMIIPKTRVASLFGTKKKGVYNDSQPMANVSISGSITVTQGCELAAGTVLDIPFGEYQAHDFKGRAGQPPQNVQKVQKELSFDCNNISDGVKIYLSIDATPNTAYPSAIDLGNADVGAVIEDGKGNILNPNDSNSLLE
;
A
#
# COMPACT_ATOMS: atom_id res chain seq x y z
N THR A 1 49.21 0.88 -30.89
CA THR A 1 48.53 -0.12 -30.06
C THR A 1 47.75 0.61 -28.98
N ALA A 2 46.42 0.59 -29.04
CA ALA A 2 45.61 1.18 -27.98
C ALA A 2 45.71 0.28 -26.74
N ASN A 3 46.36 0.76 -25.68
CA ASN A 3 46.32 0.09 -24.40
C ASN A 3 44.87 0.14 -23.89
N ASN A 4 44.20 -1.01 -23.80
CA ASN A 4 42.84 -1.09 -23.25
C ASN A 4 42.92 -1.18 -21.72
N TRP A 5 42.77 -0.04 -21.05
CA TRP A 5 42.71 0.01 -19.58
C TRP A 5 41.30 -0.41 -19.13
N GLY A 6 41.19 -1.49 -18.35
CA GLY A 6 39.91 -1.99 -17.83
C GLY A 6 39.63 -1.64 -16.35
N THR A 7 40.61 -1.06 -15.65
CA THR A 7 40.49 -0.72 -14.23
C THR A 7 39.42 0.34 -14.02
N GLY A 8 38.43 0.05 -13.16
CA GLY A 8 37.25 0.88 -12.96
C GLY A 8 36.04 0.51 -13.83
N GLY A 9 36.19 -0.39 -14.80
CA GLY A 9 35.09 -0.85 -15.66
C GLY A 9 34.14 -1.88 -15.01
N LYS A 10 34.45 -2.38 -13.81
CA LYS A 10 33.62 -3.30 -13.01
C LYS A 10 33.73 -2.96 -11.53
N GLY A 11 32.65 -3.14 -10.77
CA GLY A 11 32.61 -2.92 -9.34
C GLY A 11 31.22 -3.23 -8.76
N SER A 12 31.07 -2.99 -7.45
CA SER A 12 29.81 -3.13 -6.72
C SER A 12 29.54 -1.86 -5.91
N ILE A 13 28.27 -1.53 -5.73
CA ILE A 13 27.80 -0.38 -4.97
C ILE A 13 26.80 -0.88 -3.93
N SER A 14 26.95 -0.44 -2.69
CA SER A 14 25.95 -0.61 -1.63
C SER A 14 25.32 0.75 -1.33
N ILE A 15 23.99 0.78 -1.28
CA ILE A 15 23.22 1.98 -0.97
C ILE A 15 22.58 1.77 0.41
N TYR A 16 22.72 2.77 1.28
CA TYR A 16 22.10 2.79 2.60
C TYR A 16 21.15 3.99 2.70
N ILE A 17 19.88 3.72 3.00
CA ILE A 17 18.87 4.74 3.21
C ILE A 17 18.93 5.15 4.68
N SER A 18 19.54 6.31 4.97
CA SER A 18 19.70 6.81 6.35
C SER A 18 18.43 7.47 6.90
N HIS A 19 17.58 8.00 6.01
CA HIS A 19 16.33 8.65 6.36
C HIS A 19 15.23 8.14 5.41
N PRO A 20 14.10 7.65 5.94
CA PRO A 20 12.94 7.30 5.11
C PRO A 20 12.46 8.49 4.28
N PHE A 21 11.89 8.20 3.12
CA PHE A 21 11.28 9.18 2.23
C PHE A 21 10.05 8.58 1.56
N VAL A 22 9.12 9.42 1.12
CA VAL A 22 7.93 9.00 0.37
C VAL A 22 8.14 9.22 -1.13
N GLY A 23 7.65 8.31 -1.96
CA GLY A 23 7.69 8.43 -3.41
C GLY A 23 9.06 8.08 -4.00
N GLN A 24 9.74 9.06 -4.60
CA GLN A 24 10.95 8.85 -5.37
C GLN A 24 12.10 9.76 -4.93
N MET A 25 13.29 9.18 -4.77
CA MET A 25 14.55 9.90 -4.61
C MET A 25 15.36 9.80 -5.90
N ILE A 26 15.74 10.95 -6.46
CA ILE A 26 16.64 11.02 -7.62
C ILE A 26 18.08 11.14 -7.13
N ILE A 27 18.95 10.25 -7.62
CA ILE A 27 20.40 10.35 -7.46
C ILE A 27 20.93 11.08 -8.70
N PRO A 28 21.29 12.38 -8.60
CA PRO A 28 21.93 13.08 -9.70
C PRO A 28 23.29 12.44 -9.99
N LYS A 29 23.90 12.80 -11.13
CA LYS A 29 25.24 12.31 -11.50
C LYS A 29 26.26 12.68 -10.42
N THR A 30 26.55 11.71 -9.56
CA THR A 30 27.38 11.87 -8.37
C THR A 30 28.62 11.04 -8.53
N ARG A 31 29.80 11.66 -8.38
CA ARG A 31 31.07 10.92 -8.36
C ARG A 31 31.22 10.18 -7.03
N VAL A 32 31.36 8.86 -7.08
CA VAL A 32 31.48 7.98 -5.91
C VAL A 32 32.88 7.45 -5.70
N ALA A 33 33.73 7.45 -6.74
CA ALA A 33 35.12 7.05 -6.63
C ALA A 33 36.01 7.76 -7.66
N SER A 34 37.27 7.93 -7.30
CA SER A 34 38.35 8.36 -8.18
C SER A 34 39.47 7.33 -8.09
N LEU A 35 39.89 6.79 -9.24
CA LEU A 35 40.93 5.77 -9.32
C LEU A 35 42.27 6.42 -9.68
N PHE A 36 43.27 6.14 -8.86
CA PHE A 36 44.65 6.59 -9.06
C PHE A 36 45.55 5.38 -9.27
N GLY A 37 46.52 5.50 -10.17
CA GLY A 37 47.50 4.45 -10.43
C GLY A 37 48.91 5.01 -10.35
N THR A 38 49.84 4.14 -9.95
CA THR A 38 51.26 4.48 -9.85
C THR A 38 52.13 3.30 -10.26
N LYS A 39 53.35 3.61 -10.74
CA LYS A 39 54.41 2.63 -10.97
C LYS A 39 55.40 2.55 -9.80
N LYS A 40 55.29 3.43 -8.80
CA LYS A 40 56.15 3.48 -7.60
C LYS A 40 55.29 3.36 -6.34
N LYS A 41 55.50 2.30 -5.55
CA LYS A 41 54.74 2.04 -4.32
C LYS A 41 54.75 3.28 -3.41
N GLY A 42 53.57 3.70 -2.98
CA GLY A 42 53.39 4.83 -2.05
C GLY A 42 53.50 6.22 -2.67
N VAL A 43 53.64 6.35 -3.99
CA VAL A 43 53.72 7.66 -4.67
C VAL A 43 52.58 7.79 -5.66
N TYR A 44 51.53 8.54 -5.32
CA TYR A 44 50.35 8.76 -6.16
C TYR A 44 50.24 10.24 -6.54
N ASN A 45 49.60 10.53 -7.69
CA ASN A 45 49.24 11.89 -8.07
C ASN A 45 47.76 12.14 -7.74
N ASP A 46 47.50 12.64 -6.54
CA ASP A 46 46.14 12.79 -6.02
C ASP A 46 45.34 13.90 -6.71
N SER A 47 45.99 14.72 -7.56
CA SER A 47 45.34 15.78 -8.33
C SER A 47 44.82 15.32 -9.71
N GLN A 48 45.29 14.17 -10.21
CA GLN A 48 44.92 13.67 -11.54
C GLN A 48 44.52 12.18 -11.49
N PRO A 49 43.23 11.89 -11.27
CA PRO A 49 42.73 10.52 -11.34
C PRO A 49 42.78 9.99 -12.78
N MET A 50 43.06 8.69 -12.91
CA MET A 50 43.03 8.00 -14.19
C MET A 50 41.60 7.70 -14.65
N ALA A 51 40.68 7.50 -13.70
CA ALA A 51 39.27 7.28 -13.97
C ALA A 51 38.42 7.82 -12.82
N ASN A 52 37.20 8.24 -13.14
CA ASN A 52 36.19 8.59 -12.16
C ASN A 52 34.99 7.66 -12.36
N VAL A 53 34.42 7.19 -11.26
CA VAL A 53 33.18 6.43 -11.25
C VAL A 53 32.08 7.36 -10.74
N SER A 54 31.07 7.56 -11.57
CA SER A 54 29.87 8.30 -11.20
C SER A 54 28.66 7.39 -11.29
N ILE A 55 27.69 7.63 -10.41
CA ILE A 55 26.39 6.97 -10.42
C ILE A 55 25.30 8.01 -10.64
N SER A 56 24.21 7.60 -11.25
CA SER A 56 22.96 8.33 -11.32
C SER A 56 21.84 7.31 -11.38
N GLY A 57 20.67 7.68 -10.88
CA GLY A 57 19.53 6.77 -10.89
C GLY A 57 18.39 7.31 -10.05
N SER A 58 17.46 6.43 -9.70
CA SER A 58 16.38 6.76 -8.80
C SER A 58 16.01 5.59 -7.92
N ILE A 59 15.57 5.87 -6.70
CA ILE A 59 15.04 4.89 -5.75
C ILE A 59 13.57 5.23 -5.53
N THR A 60 12.68 4.26 -5.69
CA THR A 60 11.23 4.42 -5.49
C THR A 60 10.77 3.52 -4.36
N VAL A 61 9.93 4.03 -3.46
CA VAL A 61 9.26 3.23 -2.42
C VAL A 61 7.79 3.02 -2.77
N THR A 62 7.28 1.83 -2.48
CA THR A 62 5.86 1.50 -2.67
C THR A 62 5.04 1.98 -1.48
N GLN A 63 3.90 2.59 -1.77
CA GLN A 63 2.88 2.89 -0.77
C GLN A 63 2.08 1.63 -0.48
N GLY A 64 1.67 1.45 0.77
CA GLY A 64 0.85 0.31 1.15
C GLY A 64 0.25 0.47 2.54
N CYS A 65 -0.91 -0.14 2.74
CA CYS A 65 -1.56 -0.27 4.03
C CYS A 65 -1.84 -1.76 4.26
N GLU A 66 -1.59 -2.22 5.48
CA GLU A 66 -1.94 -3.57 5.91
C GLU A 66 -2.89 -3.50 7.10
N LEU A 67 -3.81 -4.46 7.21
CA LEU A 67 -4.68 -4.56 8.38
C LEU A 67 -3.83 -4.90 9.61
N ALA A 68 -4.09 -4.22 10.73
CA ALA A 68 -3.34 -4.43 11.96
C ALA A 68 -3.37 -5.91 12.40
N ALA A 69 -2.20 -6.42 12.80
CA ALA A 69 -2.04 -7.80 13.22
C ALA A 69 -2.97 -8.14 14.41
N GLY A 70 -3.60 -9.32 14.36
CA GLY A 70 -4.52 -9.78 15.41
C GLY A 70 -5.95 -9.25 15.28
N THR A 71 -6.28 -8.49 14.24
CA THR A 71 -7.66 -8.07 13.96
C THR A 71 -8.53 -9.26 13.61
N VAL A 72 -9.52 -9.57 14.45
CA VAL A 72 -10.54 -10.60 14.18
C VAL A 72 -11.64 -9.99 13.31
N LEU A 73 -11.97 -10.57 12.16
CA LEU A 73 -12.94 -10.03 11.20
C LEU A 73 -14.34 -10.66 11.29
N ASP A 74 -14.59 -11.54 12.25
CA ASP A 74 -15.92 -12.11 12.46
C ASP A 74 -16.94 -11.05 12.88
N ILE A 75 -18.08 -11.04 12.17
CA ILE A 75 -19.22 -10.16 12.40
C ILE A 75 -20.44 -11.01 12.81
N PRO A 76 -20.67 -11.24 14.11
CA PRO A 76 -21.80 -12.04 14.58
C PRO A 76 -23.08 -11.20 14.61
N PHE A 77 -23.97 -11.38 13.63
CA PHE A 77 -25.26 -10.69 13.60
C PHE A 77 -26.23 -11.14 14.71
N GLY A 78 -26.02 -12.33 15.29
CA GLY A 78 -26.94 -12.96 16.23
C GLY A 78 -28.08 -13.72 15.53
N GLU A 79 -29.11 -14.07 16.30
CA GLU A 79 -30.27 -14.80 15.81
C GLU A 79 -31.49 -13.88 15.70
N TYR A 80 -32.19 -13.97 14.56
CA TYR A 80 -33.43 -13.25 14.30
C TYR A 80 -34.51 -14.24 13.84
N GLN A 81 -35.76 -13.94 14.14
CA GLN A 81 -36.87 -14.73 13.66
C GLN A 81 -37.25 -14.27 12.25
N ALA A 82 -37.70 -15.21 11.39
CA ALA A 82 -38.04 -14.87 9.99
C ALA A 82 -39.10 -13.76 9.87
N HIS A 83 -40.01 -13.64 10.85
CA HIS A 83 -41.01 -12.59 10.86
C HIS A 83 -40.43 -11.18 11.09
N ASP A 84 -39.24 -11.06 11.68
CA ASP A 84 -38.57 -9.78 11.92
C ASP A 84 -38.16 -9.08 10.62
N PHE A 85 -38.02 -9.83 9.51
CA PHE A 85 -37.67 -9.31 8.17
C PHE A 85 -38.90 -9.03 7.30
N LYS A 86 -40.09 -9.49 7.70
CA LYS A 86 -41.29 -9.50 6.84
C LYS A 86 -41.73 -8.07 6.50
N GLY A 87 -41.81 -7.77 5.20
CA GLY A 87 -42.26 -6.46 4.70
C GLY A 87 -41.25 -5.33 4.88
N ARG A 88 -39.96 -5.66 5.08
CA ARG A 88 -38.88 -4.71 5.37
C ARG A 88 -37.79 -4.72 4.30
N ALA A 89 -38.18 -4.78 3.03
CA ALA A 89 -37.24 -4.77 1.92
C ALA A 89 -36.31 -3.53 1.98
N GLY A 90 -35.00 -3.76 1.90
CA GLY A 90 -33.98 -2.71 2.01
C GLY A 90 -33.85 -2.10 3.41
N GLN A 91 -34.44 -2.71 4.44
CA GLN A 91 -34.36 -2.24 5.83
C GLN A 91 -33.85 -3.36 6.76
N PRO A 92 -33.20 -3.00 7.88
CA PRO A 92 -32.82 -3.98 8.89
C PRO A 92 -34.06 -4.63 9.55
N PRO A 93 -33.91 -5.83 10.14
CA PRO A 93 -34.98 -6.52 10.84
C PRO A 93 -35.52 -5.71 12.03
N GLN A 94 -36.70 -6.09 12.53
CA GLN A 94 -37.19 -5.58 13.80
C GLN A 94 -36.19 -5.89 14.92
N ASN A 95 -36.01 -4.95 15.86
CA ASN A 95 -35.10 -5.07 17.00
C ASN A 95 -33.63 -5.33 16.61
N VAL A 96 -33.18 -4.81 15.46
CA VAL A 96 -31.80 -4.96 14.99
C VAL A 96 -30.77 -4.52 16.04
N GLN A 97 -29.77 -5.36 16.25
CA GLN A 97 -28.54 -5.02 16.93
C GLN A 97 -27.44 -4.80 15.90
N LYS A 98 -27.06 -3.54 15.69
CA LYS A 98 -25.95 -3.20 14.79
C LYS A 98 -24.63 -3.61 15.43
N VAL A 99 -23.81 -4.34 14.68
CA VAL A 99 -22.45 -4.69 15.10
C VAL A 99 -21.50 -3.56 14.69
N GLN A 100 -20.81 -2.97 15.65
CA GLN A 100 -19.76 -2.00 15.38
C GLN A 100 -18.40 -2.69 15.42
N LYS A 101 -17.58 -2.42 14.40
CA LYS A 101 -16.24 -2.98 14.29
C LYS A 101 -15.24 -1.89 13.95
N GLU A 102 -14.22 -1.74 14.78
CA GLU A 102 -13.09 -0.86 14.50
C GLU A 102 -12.07 -1.61 13.66
N LEU A 103 -11.63 -0.99 12.56
CA LEU A 103 -10.57 -1.49 11.70
C LEU A 103 -9.40 -0.51 11.79
N SER A 104 -8.21 -1.04 12.06
CA SER A 104 -6.96 -0.27 12.10
C SER A 104 -6.04 -0.75 11.00
N PHE A 105 -5.44 0.19 10.27
CA PHE A 105 -4.54 -0.09 9.17
C PHE A 105 -3.17 0.56 9.42
N ASP A 106 -2.11 -0.24 9.26
CA ASP A 106 -0.73 0.22 9.31
C ASP A 106 -0.29 0.65 7.91
N CYS A 107 -0.34 1.95 7.66
CA CYS A 107 0.00 2.55 6.37
C CYS A 107 1.43 3.08 6.33
N ASN A 108 2.17 2.74 5.28
CA ASN A 108 3.56 3.11 5.07
C ASN A 108 3.74 3.88 3.76
N ASN A 109 4.67 4.84 3.80
CA ASN A 109 5.05 5.68 2.66
C ASN A 109 3.88 6.47 2.05
N ILE A 110 2.89 6.86 2.85
CA ILE A 110 1.75 7.69 2.42
C ILE A 110 2.04 9.14 2.82
N SER A 111 1.95 10.06 1.86
CA SER A 111 2.15 11.49 2.10
C SER A 111 0.94 12.12 2.79
N ASP A 112 1.17 13.19 3.55
CA ASP A 112 0.10 14.01 4.12
C ASP A 112 -0.86 14.50 3.03
N GLY A 113 -2.17 14.47 3.34
CA GLY A 113 -3.24 14.89 2.44
C GLY A 113 -3.70 13.84 1.44
N VAL A 114 -3.08 12.66 1.37
CA VAL A 114 -3.62 11.51 0.64
C VAL A 114 -4.84 10.98 1.39
N LYS A 115 -5.94 10.79 0.66
CA LYS A 115 -7.16 10.18 1.19
C LYS A 115 -7.09 8.66 1.06
N ILE A 116 -7.41 7.97 2.13
CA ILE A 116 -7.49 6.52 2.18
C ILE A 116 -8.97 6.17 2.21
N TYR A 117 -9.36 5.19 1.41
CA TYR A 117 -10.75 4.76 1.33
C TYR A 117 -10.84 3.26 1.56
N LEU A 118 -11.90 2.84 2.23
CA LEU A 118 -12.30 1.44 2.31
C LEU A 118 -13.22 1.11 1.12
N SER A 119 -12.95 -0.02 0.48
CA SER A 119 -13.83 -0.67 -0.49
C SER A 119 -13.98 -2.14 -0.13
N ILE A 120 -15.05 -2.78 -0.59
CA ILE A 120 -15.31 -4.19 -0.32
C ILE A 120 -15.51 -4.97 -1.62
N ASP A 121 -14.76 -6.06 -1.74
CA ASP A 121 -14.94 -7.07 -2.77
C ASP A 121 -15.77 -8.22 -2.19
N ALA A 122 -17.03 -8.32 -2.64
CA ALA A 122 -17.97 -9.33 -2.16
C ALA A 122 -19.08 -9.57 -3.17
N THR A 123 -19.75 -10.72 -3.12
CA THR A 123 -20.91 -10.99 -3.99
C THR A 123 -22.11 -10.14 -3.52
N PRO A 124 -22.69 -9.28 -4.38
CA PRO A 124 -23.89 -8.53 -4.03
C PRO A 124 -25.12 -9.44 -3.96
N ASN A 125 -26.05 -9.17 -3.03
CA ASN A 125 -27.35 -9.81 -3.01
C ASN A 125 -28.14 -9.44 -4.29
N THR A 126 -28.80 -10.43 -4.89
CA THR A 126 -29.47 -10.27 -6.19
C THR A 126 -30.71 -9.38 -6.13
N ALA A 127 -31.44 -9.38 -5.01
CA ALA A 127 -32.64 -8.56 -4.81
C ALA A 127 -32.31 -7.16 -4.28
N TYR A 128 -31.21 -7.00 -3.54
CA TYR A 128 -30.77 -5.73 -2.98
C TYR A 128 -29.23 -5.59 -3.10
N PRO A 129 -28.71 -5.07 -4.24
CA PRO A 129 -27.28 -5.04 -4.54
C PRO A 129 -26.40 -4.19 -3.60
N SER A 130 -27.01 -3.32 -2.78
CA SER A 130 -26.31 -2.60 -1.71
C SER A 130 -25.97 -3.48 -0.51
N ALA A 131 -26.50 -4.69 -0.43
CA ALA A 131 -26.12 -5.70 0.57
C ALA A 131 -25.25 -6.80 -0.04
N ILE A 132 -24.44 -7.40 0.81
CA ILE A 132 -23.63 -8.59 0.55
C ILE A 132 -24.54 -9.82 0.64
N ASP A 133 -24.38 -10.74 -0.31
CA ASP A 133 -25.08 -12.02 -0.33
C ASP A 133 -24.65 -12.92 0.85
N LEU A 134 -25.63 -13.46 1.56
CA LEU A 134 -25.44 -14.42 2.64
C LEU A 134 -25.83 -15.85 2.23
N GLY A 135 -26.01 -16.09 0.92
CA GLY A 135 -26.49 -17.36 0.37
C GLY A 135 -28.01 -17.51 0.46
N ASN A 136 -28.73 -16.41 0.69
CA ASN A 136 -30.19 -16.36 0.77
C ASN A 136 -30.68 -15.08 0.08
N ALA A 137 -31.60 -15.23 -0.88
CA ALA A 137 -32.08 -14.09 -1.68
C ALA A 137 -32.86 -13.05 -0.86
N ASP A 138 -33.47 -13.45 0.26
CA ASP A 138 -34.35 -12.60 1.06
C ASP A 138 -33.62 -11.79 2.15
N VAL A 139 -32.34 -12.09 2.42
CA VAL A 139 -31.53 -11.42 3.45
C VAL A 139 -30.10 -11.15 2.97
N GLY A 140 -29.50 -10.08 3.46
CA GLY A 140 -28.12 -9.72 3.13
C GLY A 140 -27.47 -8.91 4.25
N ALA A 141 -26.14 -8.78 4.20
CA ALA A 141 -25.38 -7.97 5.14
C ALA A 141 -25.06 -6.59 4.55
N VAL A 142 -25.19 -5.55 5.36
CA VAL A 142 -24.87 -4.16 4.97
C VAL A 142 -23.77 -3.64 5.87
N ILE A 143 -22.78 -2.97 5.27
CA ILE A 143 -21.75 -2.20 5.97
C ILE A 143 -22.06 -0.72 5.75
N GLU A 144 -22.01 0.06 6.82
CA GLU A 144 -22.20 1.52 6.76
C GLU A 144 -21.18 2.24 7.65
N ASP A 145 -20.96 3.52 7.39
CA ASP A 145 -20.04 4.40 8.16
C ASP A 145 -20.62 4.91 9.50
N GLY A 146 -21.74 4.36 9.95
CA GLY A 146 -22.48 4.82 11.12
C GLY A 146 -23.29 6.11 10.92
N LYS A 147 -23.18 6.77 9.76
CA LYS A 147 -24.01 7.93 9.37
C LYS A 147 -25.10 7.57 8.35
N GLY A 148 -25.18 6.28 7.99
CA GLY A 148 -26.13 5.76 7.01
C GLY A 148 -25.58 5.68 5.59
N ASN A 149 -24.30 5.98 5.37
CA ASN A 149 -23.68 5.79 4.06
C ASN A 149 -23.27 4.33 3.92
N ILE A 150 -23.93 3.62 3.00
CA ILE A 150 -23.68 2.21 2.74
C ILE A 150 -22.44 2.04 1.85
N LEU A 151 -21.57 1.11 2.24
CA LEU A 151 -20.46 0.63 1.42
C LEU A 151 -20.97 -0.51 0.51
N ASN A 152 -21.29 -0.18 -0.73
CA ASN A 152 -21.79 -1.12 -1.73
C ASN A 152 -20.67 -2.08 -2.17
N PRO A 153 -20.93 -3.39 -2.25
CA PRO A 153 -19.96 -4.35 -2.75
C PRO A 153 -19.64 -4.15 -4.23
N ASN A 154 -18.35 -4.20 -4.57
CA ASN A 154 -17.82 -4.09 -5.93
C ASN A 154 -18.18 -2.77 -6.67
N ASP A 155 -18.47 -1.69 -5.93
CA ASP A 155 -18.77 -0.38 -6.51
C ASP A 155 -17.59 0.58 -6.28
N SER A 156 -16.90 0.94 -7.36
CA SER A 156 -15.76 1.86 -7.32
C SER A 156 -16.12 3.29 -6.87
N ASN A 157 -17.41 3.65 -6.85
CA ASN A 157 -17.89 4.93 -6.38
C ASN A 157 -18.39 4.88 -4.92
N SER A 158 -18.51 3.68 -4.35
CA SER A 158 -18.88 3.50 -2.95
C SER A 158 -17.60 3.42 -2.13
N LEU A 159 -17.20 4.57 -1.59
CA LEU A 159 -15.98 4.73 -0.84
C LEU A 159 -16.30 5.33 0.52
N LEU A 160 -15.81 4.70 1.59
CA LEU A 160 -15.83 5.26 2.93
C LEU A 160 -14.43 5.80 3.25
N GLU A 161 -14.35 7.10 3.56
CA GLU A 161 -13.14 7.80 4.01
C GLU A 161 -12.93 7.63 5.51
#